data_AF-A0A8J6U7R3-F1
#
_entry.id   AF-A0A8J6U7R3-F1
#
_cell.length_a   1.000
_cell.length_b   1.000
_cell.length_c   1.000
_cell.angle_alpha   90.00
_cell.angle_beta   90.00
_cell.angle_gamma   90.00
#
_symmetry.space_group_name_H-M   'P 1'
#
loop_
_entity.id
_entity.type
_entity.pdbx_description
1 polymer ?
#
loop_
_entity_poly.entity_id
_entity_poly.type
_entity_poly.pdbx_seq_one_letter_code
_entity_poly.pdbx_strand_id
1 'polypeptide(L)'
;MSKEYPVKNTDPSVNLRLSQELKDTIQAEAGKRNLTVSKYLRELLEQIYSGDYCRYETLKDKVENFLFCKDFVQLVVWIYSKRYNKEKTESKEELDRYIATLKQVHTHVPDYLVKEFDKVLQDVMKVRYEESEYSYQSFWFLESGLDKSRFNLKLLEQFLLDDESLRD
;
A
#
# COMPACT_ATOMS: atom_id res chain seq x y z
N MET A 1 30.46 -45.14 -24.08
CA MET A 1 30.75 -44.26 -22.93
C MET A 1 30.78 -42.83 -23.43
N SER A 2 29.67 -42.11 -23.28
CA SER A 2 29.56 -40.71 -23.72
C SER A 2 30.26 -39.83 -22.69
N LYS A 3 31.26 -39.06 -23.12
CA LYS A 3 31.92 -38.06 -22.27
C LYS A 3 30.96 -36.88 -22.11
N GLU A 4 30.44 -36.69 -20.91
CA GLU A 4 29.74 -35.47 -20.53
C GLU A 4 30.73 -34.31 -20.58
N TYR A 5 30.48 -33.34 -21.45
CA TYR A 5 31.26 -32.11 -21.49
C TYR A 5 30.81 -31.22 -20.34
N PRO A 6 31.72 -30.70 -19.49
CA PRO A 6 31.35 -29.79 -18.44
C PRO A 6 30.79 -28.50 -19.07
N VAL A 7 29.57 -28.14 -18.67
CA VAL A 7 28.93 -26.87 -19.04
C VAL A 7 29.85 -25.74 -18.58
N LYS A 8 30.50 -25.05 -19.53
CA LYS A 8 31.33 -23.88 -19.22
C LYS A 8 30.42 -22.76 -18.76
N ASN A 9 30.31 -22.60 -17.45
CA ASN A 9 29.73 -21.41 -16.83
C ASN A 9 30.65 -20.23 -17.19
N THR A 10 30.26 -19.46 -18.20
CA THR A 10 31.05 -18.37 -18.79
C THR A 10 30.73 -17.02 -18.16
N ASP A 11 29.84 -17.00 -17.18
CA ASP A 11 29.43 -15.79 -16.49
C ASP A 11 30.57 -15.22 -15.62
N PRO A 12 30.81 -13.90 -15.66
CA PRO A 12 31.80 -13.25 -14.81
C PRO A 12 31.40 -13.38 -13.33
N SER A 13 32.29 -13.96 -12.53
CA SER A 13 32.08 -14.12 -11.09
C SER A 13 32.74 -12.98 -10.30
N VAL A 14 32.02 -12.43 -9.31
CA VAL A 14 32.56 -11.45 -8.36
C VAL A 14 32.71 -12.10 -6.98
N ASN A 15 33.91 -12.03 -6.40
CA ASN A 15 34.16 -12.47 -5.03
C ASN A 15 34.12 -11.26 -4.09
N LEU A 16 33.13 -11.21 -3.20
CA LEU A 16 32.95 -10.13 -2.23
C LEU A 16 33.48 -10.56 -0.86
N ARG A 17 34.29 -9.71 -0.23
CA ARG A 17 34.63 -9.83 1.20
C ARG A 17 33.62 -9.01 2.00
N LEU A 18 32.83 -9.69 2.82
CA LEU A 18 31.80 -9.10 3.66
C LEU A 18 32.10 -9.42 5.12
N SER A 19 31.66 -8.57 6.04
CA SER A 19 31.63 -8.94 7.45
C SER A 19 30.64 -10.09 7.66
N GLN A 20 30.86 -10.88 8.71
CA GLN A 20 29.97 -11.99 9.04
C GLN A 20 28.54 -11.48 9.32
N GLU A 21 28.41 -10.37 10.05
CA GLU A 21 27.14 -9.71 10.34
C GLU A 21 26.38 -9.29 9.07
N LEU A 22 27.09 -8.71 8.09
CA LEU A 22 26.48 -8.30 6.82
C LEU A 22 26.05 -9.53 6.00
N LYS A 23 26.85 -10.60 6.01
CA LYS A 23 26.50 -11.86 5.35
C LYS A 23 25.25 -12.49 5.96
N ASP A 24 25.13 -12.50 7.28
CA ASP A 24 23.98 -13.04 8.00
C ASP A 24 22.72 -12.22 7.69
N THR A 25 22.85 -10.89 7.63
CA THR A 25 21.76 -9.98 7.25
C THR A 25 21.28 -10.23 5.82
N ILE A 26 22.21 -10.33 4.86
CA ILE A 26 21.88 -10.64 3.46
C ILE A 26 21.19 -12.00 3.34
N GLN A 27 21.64 -12.99 4.11
CA GLN A 27 21.06 -14.32 4.10
C GLN A 27 19.64 -14.33 4.70
N ALA A 28 19.40 -13.55 5.75
CA ALA A 28 18.07 -13.36 6.32
C ALA A 28 17.11 -12.68 5.33
N GLU A 29 17.54 -11.59 4.69
CA GLU A 29 16.74 -10.86 3.69
C GLU A 29 16.47 -11.70 2.43
N ALA A 30 17.47 -12.43 1.94
CA ALA A 30 17.30 -13.37 0.84
C ALA A 30 16.31 -14.49 1.21
N GLY A 31 16.36 -14.97 2.45
CA GLY A 31 15.42 -15.97 2.99
C GLY A 31 13.98 -15.46 3.03
N LYS A 32 13.76 -14.22 3.50
CA LYS A 32 12.43 -13.58 3.48
C LYS A 32 11.83 -13.52 2.08
N ARG A 33 12.68 -13.30 1.07
CA ARG A 33 12.26 -13.20 -0.35
C ARG A 33 12.22 -14.54 -1.09
N ASN A 34 12.52 -15.67 -0.43
CA ASN A 34 12.69 -16.99 -1.06
C ASN A 34 13.69 -16.99 -2.23
N LEU A 35 14.76 -16.19 -2.13
CA LEU A 35 15.80 -16.05 -3.15
C LEU A 35 17.11 -16.68 -2.68
N THR A 36 17.94 -17.12 -3.63
CA THR A 36 19.34 -17.44 -3.33
C THR A 36 20.12 -16.16 -3.07
N VAL A 37 21.11 -16.21 -2.17
CA VAL A 37 21.97 -15.05 -1.85
C VAL A 37 22.57 -14.43 -3.12
N SER A 38 23.01 -15.26 -4.08
CA SER A 38 23.58 -14.79 -5.34
C SER A 38 22.56 -14.14 -6.27
N LYS A 39 21.28 -14.51 -6.20
CA LYS A 39 20.21 -13.87 -6.97
C LYS A 39 19.81 -12.53 -6.32
N TYR A 40 19.64 -12.53 -4.99
CA TYR A 40 19.38 -11.33 -4.21
C TYR A 40 20.46 -10.25 -4.41
N LEU A 41 21.74 -10.63 -4.36
CA LEU A 41 22.84 -9.69 -4.58
C LEU A 41 22.88 -9.13 -6.00
N ARG A 42 22.53 -9.92 -7.02
CA ARG A 42 22.47 -9.44 -8.40
C ARG A 42 21.36 -8.41 -8.57
N GLU A 43 20.16 -8.73 -8.10
CA GLU A 43 19.02 -7.82 -8.14
C GLU A 43 19.30 -6.52 -7.35
N LEU A 44 19.92 -6.62 -6.16
CA LEU A 44 20.31 -5.45 -5.37
C LEU A 44 21.33 -4.57 -6.13
N LEU A 45 22.36 -5.17 -6.72
CA LEU A 45 23.37 -4.43 -7.48
C LEU A 45 22.77 -3.79 -8.75
N GLU A 46 21.85 -4.47 -9.42
CA GLU A 46 21.09 -3.93 -10.55
C GLU A 46 20.22 -2.75 -10.14
N GLN A 47 19.52 -2.84 -9.00
CA GLN A 47 18.71 -1.76 -8.43
C GLN A 47 19.55 -0.55 -7.99
N ILE A 48 20.73 -0.79 -7.42
CA ILE A 48 21.66 0.29 -7.04
C ILE A 48 22.21 0.98 -8.28
N TYR A 49 22.62 0.21 -9.30
CA TYR A 49 23.20 0.74 -10.52
C TYR A 49 22.20 1.54 -11.37
N SER A 50 20.95 1.05 -11.46
CA SER A 50 19.86 1.78 -12.13
C SER A 50 19.43 3.05 -11.38
N GLY A 51 19.81 3.19 -10.11
CA GLY A 51 19.34 4.27 -9.23
C GLY A 51 17.92 4.06 -8.70
N ASP A 52 17.28 2.96 -9.07
CA ASP A 52 15.92 2.63 -8.66
C ASP A 52 15.84 2.25 -7.18
N TYR A 53 16.93 1.74 -6.59
CA TYR A 53 16.99 1.42 -5.16
C TYR A 53 16.69 2.66 -4.28
N CYS A 54 17.35 3.79 -4.56
CA CYS A 54 17.17 5.00 -3.77
C CYS A 54 15.75 5.59 -3.94
N ARG A 55 15.19 5.48 -5.15
CA ARG A 55 13.81 5.89 -5.43
C ARG A 55 12.80 5.02 -4.72
N TYR A 56 13.00 3.70 -4.77
CA TYR A 56 12.16 2.72 -4.10
C TYR A 56 12.13 2.93 -2.59
N GLU A 57 13.29 3.06 -1.94
CA GLU A 57 13.37 3.32 -0.49
C GLU A 57 12.69 4.65 -0.13
N THR A 58 12.91 5.72 -0.91
CA THR A 58 12.28 7.03 -0.65
C THR A 58 10.75 6.96 -0.83
N LEU A 59 10.26 6.22 -1.80
CA LEU A 59 8.83 6.03 -2.03
C LEU A 59 8.20 5.16 -0.95
N LYS A 60 8.88 4.07 -0.58
CA LYS A 60 8.47 3.18 0.51
C LYS A 60 8.33 3.96 1.81
N ASP A 61 9.34 4.73 2.20
CA ASP A 61 9.30 5.58 3.39
C ASP A 61 8.12 6.57 3.34
N LYS A 62 7.86 7.19 2.19
CA LYS A 62 6.75 8.13 2.04
C LYS A 62 5.39 7.45 2.17
N VAL A 63 5.23 6.26 1.59
CA VAL A 63 3.99 5.50 1.67
C VAL A 63 3.77 5.00 3.10
N GLU A 64 4.77 4.39 3.73
CA GLU A 64 4.69 3.92 5.11
C GLU A 64 4.35 5.07 6.07
N ASN A 65 5.03 6.21 5.95
CA ASN A 65 4.73 7.39 6.77
C ASN A 65 3.28 7.88 6.60
N PHE A 66 2.72 7.80 5.39
CA PHE A 66 1.31 8.13 5.17
C PHE A 66 0.37 7.09 5.79
N LEU A 67 0.61 5.79 5.57
CA LEU A 67 -0.24 4.71 6.08
C LEU A 67 -0.27 4.66 7.61
N PHE A 68 0.81 5.05 8.27
CA PHE A 68 0.89 5.11 9.73
C PHE A 68 0.60 6.51 10.31
N CYS A 69 0.27 7.49 9.46
CA CYS A 69 -0.14 8.79 9.98
C CYS A 69 -1.48 8.68 10.72
N LYS A 70 -1.63 9.51 11.75
CA LYS A 70 -2.84 9.53 12.59
C LYS A 70 -4.10 9.78 11.76
N ASP A 71 -4.04 10.67 10.78
CA ASP A 71 -5.20 11.08 9.99
C ASP A 71 -5.70 9.95 9.09
N PHE A 72 -4.80 9.17 8.48
CA PHE A 72 -5.16 8.00 7.68
C PHE A 72 -5.74 6.88 8.55
N VAL A 73 -5.10 6.57 9.69
CA VAL A 73 -5.62 5.56 10.62
C VAL A 73 -7.00 5.96 11.15
N GLN A 74 -7.20 7.24 11.49
CA GLN A 74 -8.50 7.76 11.90
C GLN A 74 -9.55 7.63 10.80
N LEU A 75 -9.19 7.94 9.55
CA LEU A 75 -10.07 7.76 8.39
C LEU A 75 -10.45 6.28 8.21
N VAL A 76 -9.49 5.36 8.30
CA VAL A 76 -9.76 3.92 8.20
C VAL A 76 -10.70 3.46 9.31
N VAL A 77 -10.41 3.79 10.57
CA VAL A 77 -11.27 3.47 11.72
C VAL A 77 -12.69 4.02 11.53
N TRP A 78 -12.80 5.25 11.01
CA TRP A 78 -14.08 5.88 10.70
C TRP A 78 -14.84 5.14 9.59
N ILE A 79 -14.19 4.76 8.49
CA ILE A 79 -14.80 3.94 7.44
C ILE A 79 -15.36 2.64 8.04
N TYR A 80 -14.62 1.97 8.93
CA TYR A 80 -15.12 0.76 9.60
C TYR A 80 -16.28 1.04 10.56
N SER A 81 -16.28 2.15 11.29
CA SER A 81 -17.35 2.49 12.23
C SER A 81 -18.70 2.69 11.50
N LYS A 82 -18.67 3.20 10.26
CA LYS A 82 -19.85 3.36 9.41
C LYS A 82 -20.52 2.06 8.98
N ARG A 83 -19.91 0.88 9.24
CA ARG A 83 -20.64 -0.40 9.14
C ARG A 83 -21.75 -0.53 10.17
N TYR A 84 -21.55 0.04 11.36
CA TYR A 84 -22.47 -0.10 12.49
C TYR A 84 -23.41 1.09 12.62
N ASN A 85 -22.89 2.30 12.38
CA ASN A 85 -23.68 3.52 12.42
C ASN A 85 -23.46 4.34 11.15
N LYS A 86 -24.45 4.37 10.27
CA LYS A 86 -24.39 5.13 9.02
C LYS A 86 -24.67 6.61 9.19
N GLU A 87 -25.29 7.00 10.30
CA GLU A 87 -25.70 8.38 10.54
C GLU A 87 -24.48 9.30 10.58
N LYS A 88 -24.67 10.53 10.14
CA LYS A 88 -23.69 11.60 10.28
C LYS A 88 -23.63 12.00 11.75
N THR A 89 -22.52 11.65 12.38
CA THR A 89 -22.16 12.06 13.74
C THR A 89 -21.03 13.09 13.76
N GLU A 90 -20.42 13.31 12.60
CA GLU A 90 -19.20 14.08 12.40
C GLU A 90 -19.48 15.58 12.29
N SER A 91 -18.59 16.37 12.89
CA SER A 91 -18.56 17.82 12.68
C SER A 91 -18.11 18.18 11.26
N LYS A 92 -18.34 19.42 10.83
CA LYS A 92 -17.86 19.91 9.53
C LYS A 92 -16.32 19.85 9.45
N GLU A 93 -15.64 20.16 10.54
CA GLU A 93 -14.18 20.11 10.65
C GLU A 93 -13.63 18.68 10.57
N GLU A 94 -14.38 17.70 11.09
CA GLU A 94 -14.04 16.28 10.93
C GLU A 94 -14.17 15.82 9.48
N LEU A 95 -15.25 16.18 8.80
CA LEU A 95 -15.42 15.88 7.38
C LEU A 95 -14.34 16.55 6.52
N ASP A 96 -13.94 17.77 6.85
CA ASP A 96 -12.88 18.50 6.13
C ASP A 96 -11.52 17.81 6.27
N ARG A 97 -11.22 17.27 7.46
CA ARG A 97 -10.03 16.44 7.67
C ARG A 97 -10.10 15.16 6.87
N TYR A 98 -11.22 14.45 6.87
CA TYR A 98 -11.37 13.23 6.07
C TYR A 98 -11.22 13.50 4.57
N ILE A 99 -11.80 14.58 4.06
CA ILE A 99 -11.63 15.00 2.66
C ILE A 99 -10.16 15.30 2.35
N ALA A 100 -9.46 16.00 3.25
CA ALA A 100 -8.05 16.31 3.06
C ALA A 100 -7.20 15.03 2.99
N THR A 101 -7.43 14.07 3.89
CA THR A 101 -6.76 12.77 3.90
C THR A 101 -7.08 11.97 2.63
N LEU A 102 -8.36 11.86 2.25
CA LEU A 102 -8.79 11.17 1.02
C LEU A 102 -8.15 11.76 -0.23
N LYS A 103 -7.99 13.09 -0.28
CA LYS A 103 -7.27 13.76 -1.36
C LYS A 103 -5.77 13.48 -1.36
N GLN A 104 -5.15 12.99 -0.29
CA GLN A 104 -3.74 12.61 -0.30
C GLN A 104 -3.53 11.14 -0.68
N VAL A 105 -4.55 10.29 -0.45
CA VAL A 105 -4.51 8.85 -0.77
C VAL A 105 -4.05 8.58 -2.20
N HIS A 106 -4.47 9.39 -3.18
CA HIS A 106 -4.09 9.20 -4.60
C HIS A 106 -2.58 9.14 -4.88
N THR A 107 -1.75 9.71 -4.01
CA THR A 107 -0.29 9.74 -4.19
C THR A 107 0.40 8.55 -3.51
N HIS A 108 -0.30 7.87 -2.60
CA HIS A 108 0.32 6.96 -1.65
C HIS A 108 -0.20 5.52 -1.70
N VAL A 109 -1.27 5.26 -2.46
CA VAL A 109 -1.82 3.91 -2.59
C VAL A 109 -2.03 3.53 -4.06
N PRO A 110 -2.08 2.24 -4.39
CA PRO A 110 -2.32 1.79 -5.76
C PRO A 110 -3.66 2.25 -6.34
N ASP A 111 -3.72 2.46 -7.66
CA ASP A 111 -4.89 2.95 -8.39
C ASP A 111 -6.19 2.18 -8.11
N TYR A 112 -6.10 0.87 -7.90
CA TYR A 112 -7.29 0.06 -7.60
C TYR A 112 -7.91 0.45 -6.26
N LEU A 113 -7.09 0.86 -5.29
CA LEU A 113 -7.54 1.28 -3.97
C LEU A 113 -7.97 2.75 -3.98
N VAL A 114 -7.31 3.60 -4.78
CA VAL A 114 -7.74 4.99 -5.02
C VAL A 114 -9.20 5.02 -5.50
N LYS A 115 -9.56 4.15 -6.45
CA LYS A 115 -10.95 4.03 -6.95
C LYS A 115 -11.96 3.66 -5.87
N GLU A 116 -11.54 2.88 -4.86
CA GLU A 116 -12.40 2.58 -3.72
C GLU A 116 -12.55 3.81 -2.84
N PHE A 117 -11.45 4.48 -2.46
CA PHE A 117 -11.49 5.70 -1.66
C PHE A 117 -12.24 6.86 -2.33
N ASP A 118 -12.26 6.94 -3.66
CA ASP A 118 -13.07 7.92 -4.40
C ASP A 118 -14.57 7.74 -4.14
N LYS A 119 -15.06 6.52 -3.92
CA LYS A 119 -16.46 6.26 -3.56
C LYS A 119 -16.79 6.87 -2.19
N VAL A 120 -15.86 6.74 -1.24
CA VAL A 120 -15.97 7.34 0.09
C VAL A 120 -15.95 8.86 -0.03
N LEU A 121 -15.04 9.42 -0.82
CA LEU A 121 -14.93 10.86 -1.04
C LEU A 121 -16.21 11.45 -1.64
N GLN A 122 -16.79 10.80 -2.65
CA GLN A 122 -18.05 11.23 -3.25
C GLN A 122 -19.18 11.30 -2.23
N ASP A 123 -19.31 10.28 -1.38
CA ASP A 123 -20.37 10.21 -0.38
C ASP A 123 -20.14 11.21 0.76
N VAL A 124 -18.90 11.41 1.19
CA VAL A 124 -18.54 12.46 2.18
C VAL A 124 -18.84 13.85 1.63
N MET A 125 -18.51 14.12 0.36
CA MET A 125 -18.83 15.40 -0.27
C MET A 125 -20.34 15.61 -0.35
N LYS A 126 -21.11 14.58 -0.73
CA LYS A 126 -22.57 14.65 -0.76
C LYS A 126 -23.15 15.01 0.61
N VAL A 127 -22.77 14.29 1.67
CA VAL A 127 -23.22 14.55 3.05
C VAL A 127 -22.74 15.91 3.59
N ARG A 128 -21.61 16.42 3.10
CA ARG A 128 -21.11 17.75 3.45
C ARG A 128 -21.93 18.88 2.83
N TYR A 129 -22.29 18.75 1.54
CA TYR A 129 -22.96 19.80 0.77
C TYR A 129 -24.48 19.71 0.80
N GLU A 130 -25.05 18.59 1.23
CA GLU A 130 -26.48 18.51 1.52
C GLU A 130 -26.80 19.45 2.70
N GLU A 131 -27.40 20.60 2.39
CA GLU A 131 -28.08 21.45 3.36
C GLU A 131 -29.52 20.96 3.48
N SER A 132 -29.74 19.83 4.16
CA SER A 132 -31.10 19.35 4.44
C SER A 132 -31.61 19.96 5.74
N GLU A 133 -32.75 20.65 5.67
CA GLU A 133 -33.55 21.07 6.84
C GLU A 133 -34.06 19.85 7.65
N TYR A 134 -33.98 18.65 7.07
CA TYR A 134 -34.33 17.37 7.70
C TYR A 134 -33.06 16.66 8.20
N SER A 135 -33.07 16.31 9.49
CA SER A 135 -31.91 16.03 10.35
C SER A 135 -31.24 14.66 10.21
N TYR A 136 -31.52 13.89 9.16
CA TYR A 136 -31.01 12.51 9.03
C TYR A 136 -30.16 12.35 7.78
N GLN A 137 -28.88 12.73 7.89
CA GLN A 137 -27.87 12.47 6.88
C GLN A 137 -27.14 11.18 7.22
N SER A 138 -26.93 10.32 6.24
CA SER A 138 -26.27 9.03 6.42
C SER A 138 -25.30 8.76 5.27
N PHE A 139 -24.25 7.99 5.56
CA PHE A 139 -23.30 7.50 4.59
C PHE A 139 -23.77 6.18 3.99
N TRP A 140 -23.70 6.08 2.66
CA TRP A 140 -24.15 4.95 1.85
C TRP A 140 -23.01 4.27 1.08
N PHE A 141 -21.76 4.76 1.19
CA PHE A 141 -20.60 4.14 0.53
C PHE A 141 -20.36 2.66 0.93
N LEU A 142 -20.96 2.19 2.02
CA LEU A 142 -20.93 0.78 2.45
C LEU A 142 -22.18 -0.03 2.09
N GLU A 143 -23.21 0.60 1.52
CA GLU A 143 -24.51 -0.02 1.26
C GLU A 143 -24.66 -0.48 -0.19
N SER A 144 -25.27 -1.64 -0.37
CA SER A 144 -25.45 -2.27 -1.67
C SER A 144 -26.78 -1.88 -2.30
N GLY A 145 -26.72 -1.13 -3.39
CA GLY A 145 -27.78 -1.13 -4.41
C GLY A 145 -27.18 -1.67 -5.70
N LEU A 146 -27.54 -2.91 -6.06
CA LEU A 146 -27.33 -3.67 -7.32
C LEU A 146 -26.08 -3.49 -8.22
N ASP A 147 -25.12 -2.62 -7.94
CA ASP A 147 -23.97 -2.42 -8.83
C ASP A 147 -22.74 -1.89 -8.05
N LYS A 148 -21.61 -1.83 -8.75
CA LYS A 148 -20.21 -1.59 -8.35
C LYS A 148 -19.87 -0.38 -7.43
N SER A 149 -20.85 0.28 -6.81
CA SER A 149 -20.70 1.53 -6.04
C SER A 149 -20.25 1.36 -4.58
N ARG A 150 -20.17 0.13 -4.06
CA ARG A 150 -19.76 -0.12 -2.66
C ARG A 150 -18.25 -0.04 -2.49
N PHE A 151 -17.80 0.59 -1.39
CA PHE A 151 -16.44 0.50 -0.90
C PHE A 151 -16.08 -0.94 -0.50
N ASN A 152 -15.07 -1.50 -1.15
CA ASN A 152 -14.64 -2.86 -0.90
C ASN A 152 -13.61 -2.94 0.23
N LEU A 153 -14.10 -3.17 1.44
CA LEU A 153 -13.25 -3.34 2.63
C LEU A 153 -12.24 -4.48 2.49
N LYS A 154 -12.55 -5.55 1.72
CA LYS A 154 -11.62 -6.67 1.53
C LYS A 154 -10.36 -6.22 0.79
N LEU A 155 -10.47 -5.30 -0.17
CA LEU A 155 -9.30 -4.77 -0.89
C LEU A 155 -8.42 -3.93 0.03
N LEU A 156 -9.03 -3.15 0.93
CA LEU A 156 -8.29 -2.40 1.94
C LEU A 156 -7.61 -3.34 2.94
N GLU A 157 -8.30 -4.37 3.43
CA GLU A 157 -7.74 -5.39 4.33
C GLU A 157 -6.57 -6.12 3.68
N GLN A 158 -6.73 -6.57 2.43
CA GLN A 158 -5.65 -7.21 1.68
C GLN A 158 -4.44 -6.29 1.53
N PHE A 159 -4.65 -5.03 1.12
CA PHE A 159 -3.57 -4.07 0.98
C PHE A 159 -2.81 -3.82 2.30
N LEU A 160 -3.52 -3.69 3.42
CA LEU A 160 -2.91 -3.43 4.73
C LEU A 160 -2.22 -4.67 5.34
N LEU A 161 -2.61 -5.88 4.92
CA LEU A 161 -2.08 -7.14 5.45
C LEU A 161 -1.02 -7.79 4.55
N ASP A 162 -0.97 -7.43 3.26
CA ASP A 162 0.05 -7.91 2.32
C ASP A 162 1.33 -7.08 2.42
N ASP A 163 2.40 -7.72 2.87
CA ASP A 163 3.76 -7.18 3.04
C ASP A 163 4.45 -6.83 1.68
N GLU A 164 3.85 -7.23 0.55
CA GLU A 164 4.37 -7.02 -0.81
C GLU A 164 3.67 -5.88 -1.58
N SER A 165 2.68 -5.21 -0.99
CA SER A 165 1.80 -4.23 -1.67
C SER A 165 2.48 -2.94 -2.18
N LEU A 166 3.77 -2.76 -1.90
CA LEU A 166 4.59 -1.61 -2.33
C LEU A 166 5.55 -1.94 -3.50
N ARG A 167 5.45 -3.13 -4.09
CA ARG A 167 6.38 -3.62 -5.13
C ARG A 167 5.94 -3.40 -6.58
N ASP A 168 4.79 -2.78 -6.82
CA ASP A 168 4.32 -2.43 -8.18
C ASP A 168 4.69 -0.99 -8.58
#